data_AF-A0A359E9J6-F1
#
_entry.id   AF-A0A359E9J6-F1
#
_cell.length_a   1.000
_cell.length_b   1.000
_cell.length_c   1.000
_cell.angle_alpha   90.00
_cell.angle_beta   90.00
_cell.angle_gamma   90.00
#
_symmetry.space_group_name_H-M   'P 1'
#
loop_
_entity.id
_entity.type
_entity.pdbx_description
1 polymer ?
#
loop_
_entity_poly.entity_id
_entity_poly.type
_entity_poly.pdbx_seq_one_letter_code
_entity_poly.pdbx_strand_id
1 'polypeptide(L)'
;MHGGGPKVVAGKPLAPEYTEENLDLLKAGVGNLQRHIKNARRYGIPVVVAVNSFKDDTPAEVELVRQAAIAAGAEDAVVSRHWMEGGKGAVALAEAVVKACEKPSDFKFLYPLKGTSI
;
A
#
# COMPACT_ATOMS: atom_id res chain seq x y z
N MET A 1 0.88 -14.87 -5.22
CA MET A 1 1.10 -13.54 -4.58
C MET A 1 2.12 -12.78 -5.42
N HIS A 2 1.95 -11.47 -5.60
CA HIS A 2 2.80 -10.66 -6.51
C HIS A 2 4.22 -10.39 -5.97
N GLY A 3 4.51 -10.78 -4.73
CA GLY A 3 5.83 -10.56 -4.09
C GLY A 3 6.80 -11.74 -4.15
N GLY A 4 6.50 -12.80 -4.93
CA GLY A 4 7.39 -13.96 -5.06
C GLY A 4 7.38 -14.94 -3.89
N GLY A 5 6.54 -14.72 -2.87
CA GLY A 5 6.38 -15.64 -1.75
C GLY A 5 5.72 -16.98 -2.12
N PRO A 6 5.78 -17.98 -1.21
CA PRO A 6 5.26 -19.32 -1.44
C PRO A 6 3.80 -19.35 -1.91
N LYS A 7 3.41 -20.39 -2.67
CA LYS A 7 2.03 -20.50 -3.13
C LYS A 7 1.09 -20.76 -1.95
N VAL A 8 0.19 -19.81 -1.68
CA VAL A 8 -0.93 -20.01 -0.75
C VAL A 8 -1.96 -20.95 -1.40
N VAL A 9 -2.29 -22.04 -0.69
CA VAL A 9 -3.26 -23.06 -1.13
C VAL A 9 -4.36 -23.15 -0.09
N ALA A 10 -5.61 -22.97 -0.51
CA ALA A 10 -6.76 -23.06 0.39
C ALA A 10 -6.80 -24.42 1.12
N GLY A 11 -7.06 -24.38 2.42
CA GLY A 11 -7.12 -25.58 3.27
C GLY A 11 -5.76 -26.12 3.74
N LYS A 12 -4.63 -25.54 3.31
CA LYS A 12 -3.29 -25.84 3.84
C LYS A 12 -2.84 -24.75 4.81
N PRO A 13 -2.03 -25.09 5.83
CA PRO A 13 -1.35 -24.07 6.64
C PRO A 13 -0.54 -23.12 5.76
N LEU A 14 -0.44 -21.87 6.20
CA LEU A 14 0.46 -20.91 5.57
C LEU A 14 1.91 -21.37 5.74
N ALA A 15 2.73 -21.06 4.74
CA ALA A 15 4.16 -21.25 4.86
C ALA A 15 4.75 -20.30 5.93
N PRO A 16 5.84 -20.67 6.62
CA PRO A 16 6.42 -19.87 7.70
C PRO A 16 6.73 -18.42 7.30
N GLU A 17 7.09 -18.18 6.04
CA GLU A 17 7.37 -16.85 5.49
C GLU A 17 6.17 -15.89 5.50
N TYR A 18 4.98 -16.36 5.86
CA TYR A 18 3.78 -15.55 6.05
C TYR A 18 3.42 -15.31 7.53
N THR A 19 4.10 -15.96 8.46
CA THR A 19 3.83 -15.89 9.91
C THR A 19 5.07 -15.54 10.72
N GLU A 20 6.25 -15.57 10.09
CA GLU A 20 7.54 -15.20 10.67
C GLU A 20 8.14 -14.05 9.85
N GLU A 21 8.92 -13.20 10.52
CA GLU A 21 9.54 -12.03 9.90
C GLU A 21 10.41 -12.43 8.71
N ASN A 22 10.20 -11.78 7.56
CA ASN A 22 11.06 -11.96 6.40
C ASN A 22 11.25 -10.67 5.59
N LEU A 23 12.17 -9.82 6.04
CA LEU A 23 12.47 -8.53 5.42
C LEU A 23 12.97 -8.64 3.97
N ASP A 24 13.71 -9.70 3.64
CA ASP A 24 14.24 -9.90 2.28
C ASP A 24 13.12 -10.22 1.29
N LEU A 25 12.23 -11.14 1.65
CA LEU A 25 11.05 -11.47 0.86
C LEU A 25 10.12 -10.26 0.71
N LEU A 26 9.89 -9.54 1.81
CA LEU A 26 9.09 -8.32 1.80
C LEU A 26 9.69 -7.27 0.85
N LYS A 27 11.00 -7.02 0.96
CA LYS A 27 11.73 -6.07 0.11
C LYS A 27 11.67 -6.48 -1.37
N ALA A 28 11.75 -7.78 -1.68
CA ALA A 28 11.57 -8.27 -3.05
C ALA A 28 10.16 -7.99 -3.58
N GLY A 29 9.13 -8.06 -2.71
CA GLY A 29 7.73 -7.79 -3.07
C GLY A 29 7.34 -6.31 -3.15
N VAL A 30 8.09 -5.41 -2.49
CA VAL A 30 7.83 -3.96 -2.45
C VAL A 30 7.67 -3.34 -3.85
N GLY A 31 8.35 -3.87 -4.87
CA GLY A 31 8.26 -3.37 -6.25
C GLY A 31 6.81 -3.29 -6.77
N ASN A 32 5.93 -4.18 -6.32
CA ASN A 32 4.50 -4.14 -6.66
C ASN A 32 3.81 -2.88 -6.09
N LEU A 33 4.01 -2.61 -4.79
CA LEU A 33 3.48 -1.42 -4.11
C LEU A 33 3.98 -0.13 -4.80
N GLN A 34 5.28 -0.05 -5.04
CA GLN A 34 5.89 1.12 -5.68
C GLN A 34 5.31 1.36 -7.08
N ARG A 35 5.04 0.30 -7.85
CA ARG A 35 4.43 0.42 -9.17
C ARG A 35 3.00 0.96 -9.08
N HIS A 36 2.20 0.48 -8.13
CA HIS A 36 0.84 0.98 -7.94
C HIS A 36 0.81 2.45 -7.49
N ILE A 37 1.70 2.86 -6.59
CA ILE A 37 1.84 4.28 -6.19
C ILE A 37 2.16 5.13 -7.42
N LYS A 38 3.17 4.74 -8.21
CA LYS A 38 3.54 5.45 -9.44
C LYS A 38 2.38 5.53 -10.43
N ASN A 39 1.60 4.45 -10.59
CA ASN A 39 0.43 4.44 -11.47
C ASN A 39 -0.66 5.40 -10.99
N ALA A 40 -1.02 5.37 -9.71
CA ALA A 40 -2.03 6.26 -9.13
C ALA A 40 -1.62 7.73 -9.28
N ARG A 41 -0.35 8.05 -9.03
CA ARG A 41 0.17 9.42 -9.23
C ARG A 41 0.11 9.92 -10.67
N ARG A 42 0.11 9.05 -11.68
CA ARG A 42 -0.03 9.49 -13.08
C ARG A 42 -1.37 10.15 -13.36
N TYR A 43 -2.38 9.85 -12.54
CA TYR A 43 -3.67 10.53 -12.59
C TYR A 43 -3.63 11.94 -11.97
N GLY A 44 -2.50 12.39 -11.40
CA GLY A 44 -2.38 13.73 -10.82
C GLY A 44 -3.06 13.90 -9.46
N ILE A 45 -3.29 12.80 -8.73
CA ILE A 45 -3.91 12.78 -7.41
C ILE A 45 -2.90 12.39 -6.31
N PRO A 46 -3.04 12.92 -5.08
CA PRO A 46 -2.32 12.44 -3.91
C PRO A 46 -2.60 10.96 -3.63
N VAL A 47 -1.62 10.25 -3.08
CA VAL A 47 -1.73 8.82 -2.77
C VAL A 47 -1.41 8.59 -1.31
N VAL A 48 -2.35 8.03 -0.55
CA VAL A 48 -2.12 7.58 0.83
C VAL A 48 -2.09 6.05 0.84
N VAL A 49 -1.07 5.47 1.46
CA VAL A 49 -0.94 4.02 1.62
C VAL A 49 -1.42 3.61 3.01
N ALA A 50 -2.42 2.73 3.06
CA ALA A 50 -2.82 2.06 4.28
C ALA A 50 -2.03 0.77 4.46
N VAL A 51 -1.16 0.73 5.46
CA VAL A 51 -0.45 -0.50 5.87
C VAL A 51 -1.35 -1.22 6.87
N ASN A 52 -2.14 -2.17 6.39
CA ASN A 52 -3.00 -2.97 7.26
C ASN A 52 -2.13 -3.95 8.07
N SER A 53 -1.99 -3.70 9.37
CA SER A 53 -1.12 -4.48 10.25
C SER A 53 -1.86 -5.67 10.86
N PHE A 54 -1.28 -6.85 10.73
CA PHE A 54 -1.75 -8.11 11.28
C PHE A 54 -0.95 -8.51 12.53
N LYS A 55 -1.44 -9.57 13.21
CA LYS A 55 -0.88 -10.05 14.49
C LYS A 55 0.58 -10.52 14.41
N ASP A 56 0.99 -11.04 13.26
CA ASP A 56 2.31 -11.64 13.06
C ASP A 56 3.30 -10.62 12.44
N ASP A 57 2.80 -9.46 12.00
CA ASP A 57 3.64 -8.42 11.40
C ASP A 57 4.54 -7.80 12.46
N THR A 58 5.84 -7.75 12.15
CA THR A 58 6.81 -7.09 13.03
C THR A 58 6.83 -5.58 12.82
N PRO A 59 7.27 -4.80 13.82
CA PRO A 59 7.52 -3.37 13.64
C PRO A 59 8.50 -3.06 12.49
N ALA A 60 9.49 -3.94 12.25
CA ALA A 60 10.47 -3.78 11.19
C ALA A 60 9.85 -3.93 9.79
N GLU A 61 9.00 -4.94 9.60
CA GLU A 61 8.28 -5.14 8.33
C GLU A 61 7.33 -3.98 8.02
N VAL A 62 6.56 -3.55 9.02
CA VAL A 62 5.64 -2.42 8.88
C VAL A 62 6.40 -1.15 8.50
N GLU A 63 7.51 -0.85 9.16
CA GLU A 63 8.30 0.34 8.86
C GLU A 63 8.98 0.27 7.49
N LEU A 64 9.44 -0.91 7.06
CA LEU A 64 9.97 -1.12 5.71
C LEU A 64 8.93 -0.77 4.65
N VAL A 65 7.68 -1.23 4.81
CA VAL A 65 6.58 -0.90 3.88
C VAL A 65 6.31 0.61 3.85
N ARG A 66 6.27 1.26 5.01
CA ARG A 66 6.04 2.70 5.11
C ARG A 66 7.12 3.49 4.39
N GLN A 67 8.39 3.19 4.69
CA GLN A 67 9.53 3.86 4.05
C GLN A 67 9.53 3.67 2.53
N ALA A 68 9.25 2.44 2.08
CA ALA A 68 9.16 2.15 0.66
C ALA A 68 8.01 2.90 -0.04
N ALA A 69 6.86 3.06 0.62
CA ALA A 69 5.73 3.82 0.10
C ALA A 69 6.05 5.31 -0.05
N ILE A 70 6.61 5.92 1.00
CA ILE A 70 7.04 7.34 0.97
C ILE A 70 8.11 7.56 -0.10
N ALA A 71 9.13 6.70 -0.18
CA ALA A 71 10.16 6.77 -1.21
C ALA A 71 9.62 6.63 -2.64
N ALA A 72 8.51 5.91 -2.84
CA ALA A 72 7.82 5.82 -4.12
C ALA A 72 6.94 7.05 -4.44
N GLY A 73 6.81 7.97 -3.50
CA GLY A 73 6.08 9.22 -3.63
C GLY A 73 4.63 9.16 -3.17
N ALA A 74 4.28 8.20 -2.30
CA ALA A 74 3.06 8.35 -1.53
C ALA A 74 3.15 9.61 -0.66
N GLU A 75 2.02 10.29 -0.49
CA GLU A 75 1.87 11.46 0.37
C GLU A 75 2.02 11.07 1.84
N ASP A 76 1.44 9.94 2.21
CA ASP A 76 1.59 9.35 3.53
C ASP A 76 1.48 7.82 3.45
N ALA A 77 2.03 7.14 4.44
CA ALA A 77 1.93 5.71 4.64
C ALA A 77 1.61 5.44 6.12
N VAL A 78 0.38 5.02 6.39
CA VAL A 78 -0.17 4.96 7.75
C VAL A 78 -0.50 3.52 8.11
N VAL A 79 -0.05 3.11 9.29
CA VAL A 79 -0.42 1.82 9.87
C VAL A 79 -1.88 1.87 10.30
N SER A 80 -2.66 0.89 9.87
CA SER A 80 -4.05 0.74 10.30
C SER A 80 -4.26 -0.62 10.97
N ARG A 81 -4.95 -0.60 12.11
CA ARG A 81 -5.28 -1.77 12.94
C ARG A 81 -6.79 -1.98 13.05
N HIS A 82 -7.55 -1.46 12.07
CA HIS A 82 -9.01 -1.45 12.12
C HIS A 82 -9.64 -2.84 12.18
N TRP A 83 -8.94 -3.87 11.67
CA TRP A 83 -9.34 -5.26 11.86
C TRP A 83 -9.47 -5.65 13.34
N MET A 84 -8.56 -5.19 14.21
CA MET A 84 -8.56 -5.52 15.65
C MET A 84 -9.29 -4.49 16.50
N GLU A 85 -9.17 -3.20 16.15
CA GLU A 85 -9.59 -2.07 16.99
C GLU A 85 -10.83 -1.33 16.43
N GLY A 86 -11.42 -1.83 15.33
CA GLY A 86 -12.52 -1.18 14.65
C GLY A 86 -12.16 0.23 14.15
N GLY A 87 -13.13 1.15 14.20
CA GLY A 87 -12.91 2.54 13.75
C GLY A 87 -11.76 3.26 14.46
N LYS A 88 -11.47 2.92 15.73
CA LYS A 88 -10.35 3.53 16.48
C LYS A 88 -8.99 3.23 15.82
N GLY A 89 -8.81 2.01 15.31
CA GLY A 89 -7.61 1.60 14.58
C GLY A 89 -7.48 2.19 13.17
N ALA A 90 -8.46 2.99 12.72
CA ALA A 90 -8.47 3.67 11.43
C ALA A 90 -8.31 5.20 11.53
N VAL A 91 -8.33 5.79 12.73
CA VAL A 91 -8.36 7.26 12.91
C VAL A 91 -7.18 7.94 12.22
N ALA A 92 -5.97 7.44 12.44
CA ALA A 92 -4.77 8.01 11.81
C ALA A 92 -4.82 7.94 10.27
N LEU A 93 -5.37 6.84 9.72
CA LEU A 93 -5.56 6.70 8.27
C LEU A 93 -6.60 7.71 7.76
N ALA A 94 -7.70 7.90 8.48
CA ALA A 94 -8.73 8.86 8.13
C ALA A 94 -8.17 10.29 8.13
N GLU A 95 -7.39 10.67 9.14
CA GLU A 95 -6.72 11.96 9.21
C GLU A 95 -5.77 12.19 8.03
N ALA A 96 -4.97 11.17 7.65
CA ALA A 96 -4.08 11.26 6.50
C ALA A 96 -4.85 11.42 5.18
N VAL A 97 -5.99 10.74 5.03
CA VAL A 97 -6.88 10.92 3.86
C VAL A 97 -7.46 12.32 3.82
N VAL A 98 -7.96 12.86 4.94
CA VAL A 98 -8.46 14.25 5.02
C VAL A 98 -7.38 15.24 4.60
N LYS A 99 -6.17 15.12 5.16
CA LYS A 99 -5.02 15.97 4.79
C LYS A 99 -4.65 15.85 3.32
N ALA A 100 -4.74 14.65 2.74
CA ALA A 100 -4.47 14.45 1.32
C ALA A 100 -5.53 15.12 0.43
N CYS A 101 -6.81 15.11 0.84
CA CYS A 101 -7.89 15.79 0.14
C CYS A 101 -7.77 17.33 0.16
N GLU A 102 -7.10 17.90 1.16
CA GLU A 102 -6.82 19.34 1.24
C GLU A 102 -5.68 19.79 0.31
N LYS A 103 -4.91 18.84 -0.26
CA LYS A 103 -3.81 19.16 -1.18
C LYS A 103 -4.33 19.41 -2.59
N PRO A 104 -3.64 20.27 -3.38
CA PRO A 104 -3.94 20.42 -4.79
C PRO A 104 -3.87 19.08 -5.53
N SER A 105 -4.81 18.86 -6.44
CA SER A 105 -4.80 17.74 -7.38
C SER A 105 -5.08 18.24 -8.79
N ASP A 106 -4.44 17.63 -9.78
CA ASP A 106 -4.62 17.91 -11.21
C ASP A 106 -5.08 16.61 -11.88
N PHE A 107 -6.32 16.22 -11.58
CA PHE A 107 -6.83 14.95 -12.08
C PHE A 107 -6.87 14.93 -13.60
N LYS A 108 -6.24 13.91 -14.19
CA LYS A 108 -6.28 13.67 -15.64
C LYS A 108 -6.41 12.21 -15.98
N PHE A 109 -7.16 11.94 -17.05
CA PHE A 109 -7.18 10.63 -17.66
C PHE A 109 -5.80 10.30 -18.24
N LEU A 110 -5.44 9.01 -18.23
CA LEU A 110 -4.16 8.54 -18.80
C LEU A 110 -4.16 8.52 -20.33
N TYR A 111 -5.29 8.85 -20.95
CA TYR A 111 -5.50 8.94 -22.38
C TYR A 111 -6.51 10.06 -22.69
N PRO A 112 -6.45 10.67 -23.89
CA PRO A 112 -7.44 11.66 -24.32
C PRO A 112 -8.82 11.03 -24.50
N LEU A 113 -9.89 11.70 -24.03
CA LEU A 113 -11.26 11.23 -24.27
C LEU A 113 -11.78 11.53 -25.69
N LYS A 114 -11.17 12.52 -26.37
CA LYS A 114 -11.42 12.81 -27.79
C LYS A 114 -10.35 12.07 -28.60
N GLY A 115 -10.77 11.06 -29.35
CA GLY A 115 -9.89 10.30 -30.23
C GLY A 115 -9.71 10.96 -31.60
N THR A 116 -8.49 10.88 -32.12
CA THR A 116 -8.22 10.68 -33.55
C THR A 116 -8.86 9.34 -33.91
N SER A 117 -9.85 9.36 -34.79
CA SER A 117 -10.59 8.20 -35.24
C SER A 117 -9.66 7.06 -35.67
N ILE A 118 -10.01 5.82 -35.29
CA ILE A 118 -9.67 4.63 -36.09
C ILE A 118 -10.53 4.68 -37.36
#